data_AF-A0A098M9G7-F1
#
_entry.id   AF-A0A098M9G7-F1
#
_cell.length_a   1.000
_cell.length_b   1.000
_cell.length_c   1.000
_cell.angle_alpha   90.00
_cell.angle_beta   90.00
_cell.angle_gamma   90.00
#
_symmetry.space_group_name_H-M   'P 1'
#
loop_
_entity.id
_entity.type
_entity.pdbx_description
1 polymer ?
#
loop_
_entity_poly.entity_id
_entity_poly.type
_entity_poly.pdbx_seq_one_letter_code
_entity_poly.pdbx_strand_id
1 'polypeptide(L)' 'MDIHEIMNFKTACLAKSKMMQGLVFDQDLKALMQKDVNQSIIAIANLQALYNKAPVQPVKVTP' A
#
# COMPACT_ATOMS: atom_id res chain seq x y z
N MET A 1 11.65 2.98 -10.19
CA MET A 1 10.33 2.53 -9.74
C MET A 1 9.42 3.74 -9.72
N ASP A 2 8.34 3.71 -10.46
CA ASP A 2 7.35 4.79 -10.52
C ASP A 2 6.49 4.80 -9.24
N ILE A 3 5.95 5.96 -8.85
CA ILE A 3 5.01 6.09 -7.72
C ILE A 3 3.82 5.14 -7.90
N HIS A 4 3.37 4.93 -9.14
CA HIS A 4 2.35 3.93 -9.48
C HIS A 4 2.74 2.51 -9.09
N GLU A 5 3.97 2.09 -9.41
CA GLU A 5 4.47 0.75 -9.12
C GLU A 5 4.60 0.54 -7.60
N ILE A 6 5.09 1.55 -6.88
CA ILE A 6 5.19 1.53 -5.42
C ILE A 6 3.80 1.43 -4.80
N MET A 7 2.82 2.20 -5.28
CA MET A 7 1.45 2.19 -4.77
C MET A 7 0.76 0.84 -4.99
N ASN A 8 0.92 0.24 -6.18
CA ASN A 8 0.41 -1.10 -6.48
C ASN A 8 1.05 -2.16 -5.58
N PHE A 9 2.37 -2.13 -5.46
CA PHE A 9 3.11 -3.04 -4.58
C PHE A 9 2.62 -2.93 -3.14
N LYS A 10 2.52 -1.71 -2.61
CA LYS A 10 2.04 -1.44 -1.25
C LYS A 10 0.62 -1.93 -1.01
N THR A 11 -0.25 -1.80 -2.02
CA THR A 11 -1.63 -2.30 -1.96
C THR A 11 -1.68 -3.83 -1.89
N ALA A 12 -0.85 -4.52 -2.67
CA ALA A 12 -0.73 -5.98 -2.62
C ALA A 12 -0.21 -6.46 -1.25
N CYS A 13 0.79 -5.79 -0.68
CA CYS A 13 1.27 -6.07 0.67
C CYS A 13 0.17 -5.90 1.73
N LEU A 14 -0.58 -4.79 1.68
CA LEU A 14 -1.69 -4.56 2.61
C LEU A 14 -2.75 -5.67 2.55
N ALA A 15 -3.12 -6.11 1.34
CA ALA A 15 -4.07 -7.21 1.16
C ALA A 15 -3.55 -8.52 1.77
N LYS A 16 -2.27 -8.84 1.56
CA LYS A 16 -1.61 -10.01 2.17
C LYS A 16 -1.58 -9.92 3.70
N SER A 17 -1.18 -8.78 4.27
CA SER A 17 -1.16 -8.58 5.73
C SER A 17 -2.54 -8.77 6.35
N LYS A 18 -3.59 -8.22 5.73
CA LYS A 18 -4.98 -8.41 6.19
C LYS A 18 -5.45 -9.86 6.10
N MET A 19 -5.17 -10.54 4.99
CA MET A 19 -5.51 -11.96 4.83
C MET A 19 -4.83 -12.81 5.91
N MET A 20 -3.52 -12.65 6.08
CA MET A 20 -2.74 -13.41 7.05
C MET A 20 -3.18 -13.12 8.50
N GLN A 21 -3.61 -11.89 8.80
CA GLN A 21 -4.11 -11.53 10.14
C GLN A 21 -5.37 -12.33 10.53
N GLY A 22 -6.19 -12.72 9.55
CA GLY A 22 -7.34 -13.60 9.77
C GLY A 22 -6.97 -15.06 10.06
N LEU A 23 -5.72 -15.46 9.80
CA LEU A 23 -5.22 -16.83 9.96
C LEU A 23 -4.27 -16.97 11.17
N VAL A 24 -3.70 -15.86 11.66
CA VAL A 24 -2.77 -15.86 12.79
C VAL A 24 -3.49 -16.07 14.13
N PHE A 25 -3.00 -17.02 14.91
CA PHE A 25 -3.48 -17.32 16.27
C PHE A 25 -2.63 -16.66 17.37
N ASP A 26 -1.35 -16.45 17.10
CA ASP A 26 -0.43 -15.77 18.01
C ASP A 26 -0.83 -14.29 18.17
N GLN A 27 -1.11 -13.87 19.40
CA GLN A 27 -1.69 -12.55 19.67
C GLN A 27 -0.67 -11.42 19.47
N ASP A 28 0.60 -11.65 19.82
CA ASP A 28 1.65 -10.64 19.67
C ASP A 28 1.96 -10.42 18.20
N LEU A 29 2.03 -11.49 17.42
CA LEU A 29 2.15 -11.43 15.97
C LEU A 29 0.93 -10.73 15.35
N LYS A 30 -0.29 -11.03 15.81
CA LYS A 30 -1.51 -10.37 15.33
C LYS A 30 -1.48 -8.86 15.57
N ALA A 31 -1.02 -8.44 16.75
CA ALA A 31 -0.86 -7.03 17.11
C ALA A 31 0.20 -6.34 16.24
N LEU A 32 1.34 -7.01 16.00
CA LEU A 32 2.38 -6.51 15.09
C LEU A 32 1.84 -6.34 13.66
N MET A 33 1.04 -7.30 13.18
CA MET A 33 0.40 -7.22 11.87
C MET A 33 -0.67 -6.12 11.81
N GLN A 34 -1.41 -5.88 12.89
CA GLN A 34 -2.36 -4.75 12.94
C GLN A 34 -1.62 -3.41 12.82
N LYS A 35 -0.46 -3.28 13.46
CA LYS A 35 0.40 -2.11 13.33
C LYS A 35 0.87 -1.93 11.88
N ASP A 36 1.31 -3.00 11.22
CA ASP A 36 1.69 -2.97 9.79
C ASP A 36 0.53 -2.55 8.88
N VAL A 37 -0.68 -3.09 9.10
CA VAL A 37 -1.90 -2.69 8.35
C VAL A 37 -2.16 -1.19 8.49
N ASN A 38 -2.11 -0.66 9.71
CA ASN A 38 -2.37 0.76 9.98
C ASN A 38 -1.32 1.65 9.31
N GLN A 39 -0.04 1.31 9.44
CA GLN A 39 1.06 2.03 8.79
C GLN A 39 0.96 1.94 7.27
N SER A 40 0.52 0.79 6.75
CA SER A 40 0.37 0.55 5.32
C SER A 40 -0.70 1.45 4.70
N ILE A 41 -1.85 1.60 5.36
CA ILE A 41 -2.94 2.51 4.95
C ILE A 41 -2.45 3.96 4.89
N ILE A 42 -1.76 4.44 5.93
CA ILE A 42 -1.25 5.82 5.98
C ILE A 42 -0.29 6.07 4.83
N ALA A 43 0.66 5.16 4.59
CA ALA A 43 1.62 5.38 3.53
C ALA A 43 1.02 5.23 2.12
N ILE A 44 -0.03 4.43 1.91
CA ILE A 44 -0.78 4.46 0.63
C ILE A 44 -1.45 5.83 0.44
N ALA A 45 -2.08 6.38 1.47
CA ALA A 45 -2.69 7.71 1.40
C ALA A 45 -1.66 8.80 1.07
N ASN A 46 -0.48 8.73 1.68
CA ASN A 46 0.63 9.65 1.38
C ASN A 46 1.12 9.49 -0.06
N LEU A 47 1.28 8.26 -0.55
CA LEU A 47 1.68 8.00 -1.94
C LEU A 47 0.63 8.54 -2.92
N GLN A 48 -0.66 8.37 -2.63
CA GLN A 48 -1.75 8.93 -3.43
C GLN A 48 -1.73 10.46 -3.44
N ALA A 49 -1.49 11.08 -2.28
CA ALA A 49 -1.39 12.53 -2.19
C ALA A 49 -0.17 13.08 -2.95
N LEU A 50 0.96 12.38 -2.92
CA LEU A 50 2.15 12.71 -3.70
C LEU A 50 1.89 12.54 -5.20
N TYR A 51 1.26 11.44 -5.60
CA TYR A 51 0.87 11.18 -6.98
C TYR A 51 0.01 12.31 -7.54
N ASN A 52 -1.01 12.74 -6.79
CA ASN A 52 -1.91 13.81 -7.21
C ASN A 52 -1.25 15.20 -7.30
N LYS A 53 -0.12 15.40 -6.61
CA LYS A 53 0.64 16.66 -6.63
C LYS A 53 1.78 16.66 -7.65
N ALA A 54 2.20 15.48 -8.09
CA ALA A 54 3.19 15.38 -9.14
C ALA A 54 2.59 15.95 -10.44
N PRO A 55 3.34 16.73 -11.23
CA PRO A 55 2.95 17.01 -12.59
C PRO A 55 2.91 15.68 -13.33
N VAL A 56 1.71 15.10 -13.42
CA VAL A 56 1.48 13.86 -14.15
C VAL A 56 1.86 14.17 -15.59
N GLN A 57 2.97 13.60 -16.05
CA GLN A 57 3.24 13.58 -17.47
C GLN A 57 2.06 12.83 -18.10
N PRO A 58 1.35 13.41 -19.08
CA PRO A 58 0.30 12.69 -19.76
C PRO A 58 0.96 11.43 -20.32
N VAL A 59 0.47 10.27 -19.88
CA VAL A 59 0.80 9.00 -20.52
C VAL A 59 0.56 9.25 -22.00
N LYS A 60 1.61 9.24 -22.81
CA LYS A 60 1.47 9.23 -24.26
C LYS A 60 0.67 7.98 -24.57
N VAL A 61 -0.62 8.15 -24.79
CA VAL A 61 -1.45 7.16 -25.45
C VAL A 61 -0.93 7.13 -26.87
N THR A 62 0.09 6.29 -27.09
CA THR A 62 0.50 5.91 -28.44
C THR A 62 -0.70 5.17 -29.06
N PRO A 63 -1.14 5.56 -30.27
CA PRO A 63 -2.26 4.91 -30.95
C PRO A 63 -1.99 3.45 -31.27
#